data_AF-A0A1Z3HGP9-F1
#
_entry.id   AF-A0A1Z3HGP9-F1
#
_cell.length_a   1.000
_cell.length_b   1.000
_cell.length_c   1.000
_cell.angle_alpha   90.00
_cell.angle_beta   90.00
_cell.angle_gamma   90.00
#
_symmetry.space_group_name_H-M   'P 1'
#
loop_
_entity.id
_entity.type
_entity.pdbx_description
1 polymer ?
#
loop_
_entity_poly.entity_id
_entity_poly.type
_entity_poly.pdbx_seq_one_letter_code
_entity_poly.pdbx_strand_id
1 'polypeptide(L)' 'MVIFNSGKTYQYSEVPQETYEELLAADSKGSYMRSLMIDCYPCALMRKR' A
#
# COMPACT_ATOMS: atom_id res chain seq x y z
N MET A 1 4.44 2.36 4.00
CA MET A 1 3.46 3.47 4.11
C MET A 1 3.05 3.87 2.71
N VAL A 2 1.75 4.08 2.47
CA VAL A 2 1.22 4.53 1.19
C VAL A 2 0.38 5.78 1.40
N ILE A 3 0.63 6.80 0.60
CA ILE A 3 -0.15 8.05 0.57
C ILE A 3 -1.03 8.02 -0.68
N PHE A 4 -2.34 8.07 -0.49
CA PHE A 4 -3.29 8.13 -1.60
C PHE A 4 -3.55 9.58 -2.00
N ASN A 5 -3.96 9.79 -3.26
CA ASN A 5 -4.32 11.11 -3.79
C ASN A 5 -5.44 11.80 -3.00
N SER A 6 -6.25 11.05 -2.25
CA SER A 6 -7.25 11.59 -1.33
C SER A 6 -6.66 12.22 -0.06
N GLY A 7 -5.33 12.24 0.09
CA GLY A 7 -4.62 12.68 1.31
C GLY A 7 -4.62 11.67 2.46
N LYS A 8 -5.33 10.53 2.31
CA LYS A 8 -5.33 9.47 3.30
C LYS A 8 -4.02 8.70 3.24
N THR A 9 -3.41 8.48 4.40
CA THR A 9 -2.17 7.71 4.51
C THR A 9 -2.47 6.40 5.21
N TYR A 10 -2.05 5.28 4.65
CA TYR A 10 -2.20 3.96 5.24
C TYR A 10 -0.84 3.33 5.50
N GLN A 11 -0.70 2.69 6.64
CA GLN A 11 0.44 1.85 6.96
C GLN A 11 0.01 0.39 6.83
N TYR A 12 0.57 -0.30 5.84
CA TYR A 12 0.42 -1.74 5.67
C TYR A 12 1.50 -2.46 6.46
N SER A 13 1.11 -3.53 7.15
CA SER A 13 1.97 -4.37 7.98
C SER A 13 2.05 -5.77 7.39
N GLU A 14 3.09 -6.52 7.77
CA GLU A 14 3.29 -7.93 7.35
C GLU A 14 3.38 -8.13 5.82
N VAL A 15 3.70 -7.06 5.09
CA VAL A 15 3.93 -7.12 3.65
C VAL A 15 5.33 -7.72 3.40
N PRO A 16 5.45 -8.82 2.65
CA PRO A 16 6.73 -9.37 2.24
C PRO A 16 7.56 -8.35 1.48
N GLN A 17 8.89 -8.43 1.62
CA GLN A 17 9.81 -7.55 0.91
C GLN A 17 9.63 -7.64 -0.62
N GLU A 18 9.41 -8.84 -1.16
CA GLU A 18 9.14 -9.06 -2.59
C GLU A 18 7.93 -8.26 -3.06
N THR A 19 6.81 -8.31 -2.33
CA THR A 19 5.59 -7.53 -2.67
C THR A 19 5.84 -6.02 -2.65
N TYR A 20 6.74 -5.55 -1.78
CA TYR A 20 7.16 -4.15 -1.76
C TYR A 20 8.01 -3.79 -2.99
N GLU A 21 8.96 -4.65 -3.37
CA GLU A 21 9.80 -4.47 -4.56
C GLU A 21 8.96 -4.50 -5.84
N GLU A 22 8.02 -5.45 -5.96
CA GLU A 22 7.05 -5.54 -7.05
C GLU A 22 6.16 -4.30 -7.14
N LEU A 23 5.69 -3.76 -6.00
CA LEU A 23 4.94 -2.49 -5.97
C LEU A 23 5.79 -1.31 -6.49
N LEU A 24 7.08 -1.28 -6.15
CA LEU A 24 7.99 -0.26 -6.63
C LEU A 24 8.22 -0.37 -8.14
N ALA A 25 8.33 -1.59 -8.66
CA ALA A 25 8.54 -1.90 -10.07
C ALA A 25 7.26 -1.79 -10.93
N ALA A 26 6.07 -1.90 -10.33
CA ALA A 26 4.80 -1.88 -11.07
C ALA A 26 4.56 -0.55 -11.82
N ASP A 27 4.17 -0.66 -13.10
CA ASP A 27 3.80 0.46 -13.96
C ASP A 27 2.65 1.29 -13.39
N SER A 28 1.69 0.61 -12.75
CA SER A 28 0.56 1.23 -12.05
C SER A 28 0.47 0.74 -10.62
N LYS A 29 1.00 1.55 -9.71
CA LYS A 29 0.96 1.30 -8.26
C LYS A 29 -0.47 1.14 -7.75
N GLY A 30 -1.40 1.94 -8.27
CA GLY A 30 -2.81 1.86 -7.91
C GLY A 30 -3.47 0.54 -8.35
N SER A 31 -3.14 0.04 -9.55
CA SER A 31 -3.67 -1.25 -10.03
C SER A 31 -3.11 -2.42 -9.23
N TYR A 32 -1.78 -2.43 -9.04
CA TYR A 32 -1.08 -3.43 -8.25
C TYR A 32 -1.65 -3.50 -6.81
N MET A 33 -1.79 -2.35 -6.16
CA MET A 33 -2.35 -2.29 -4.81
C MET A 33 -3.77 -2.82 -4.73
N ARG A 34 -4.64 -2.51 -5.69
CA ARG A 34 -6.01 -3.04 -5.70
C ARG A 34 -6.07 -4.55 -5.89
N SER A 35 -5.14 -5.11 -6.65
CA SER A 35 -5.13 -6.54 -6.95
C SER A 35 -4.48 -7.39 -5.86
N LEU A 36 -3.48 -6.86 -5.16
CA LEU A 36 -2.57 -7.67 -4.34
C LEU A 36 -2.38 -7.16 -2.91
N MET A 37 -2.74 -5.90 -2.60
CA MET A 37 -2.48 -5.32 -1.28
C MET A 37 -3.72 -4.92 -0.49
N ILE A 38 -4.69 -4.28 -1.16
CA ILE A 38 -5.94 -3.84 -0.54
C ILE A 38 -6.73 -5.09 -0.14
N ASP A 39 -7.22 -5.10 1.10
CA ASP A 39 -7.93 -6.22 1.74
C ASP A 39 -7.13 -7.53 1.92
N CYS A 40 -5.88 -7.60 1.43
CA CYS A 40 -5.00 -8.75 1.60
C CYS A 40 -4.07 -8.63 2.81
N TYR A 41 -3.66 -7.41 3.18
CA TYR A 41 -2.74 -7.18 4.29
C TYR A 41 -3.37 -6.30 5.37
N PRO A 42 -3.05 -6.55 6.66
CA PRO A 42 -3.43 -5.67 7.74
C PRO A 42 -2.96 -4.24 7.47
N CYS A 43 -3.85 -3.27 7.62
CA CYS A 43 -3.53 -1.87 7.42
C CYS A 43 -4.17 -0.95 8.46
N ALA A 44 -3.48 0.13 8.80
CA ALA A 44 -3.95 1.15 9.71
C ALA A 44 -3.97 2.51 9.03
N LEU A 45 -5.07 3.27 9.22
CA LEU A 45 -5.15 4.65 8.77
C LEU A 45 -4.26 5.52 9.67
N MET A 46 -3.26 6.15 9.07
CA MET A 46 -2.39 7.11 9.74
C MET A 46 -3.09 8.48 9.77
N ARG A 47 -3.41 8.94 10.98
CA ARG A 47 -3.79 10.34 11.22
C ARG A 47 -2.53 11.14 11.50
N LYS A 48 -2.35 12.25 10.78
CA LYS A 48 -1.34 13.26 11.17
C LYS A 48 -1.75 13.82 12.54
N ARG A 49 -0.81 13.85 13.49
CA ARG A 49 -0.96 14.54 14.78
C ARG A 49 -0.99 16.04 14.58
#